data_AF-A0A526YUS7-F1
#
_entry.id   AF-A0A526YUS7-F1
#
_cell.length_a   1.000
_cell.length_b   1.000
_cell.length_c   1.000
_cell.angle_alpha   90.00
_cell.angle_beta   90.00
_cell.angle_gamma   90.00
#
_symmetry.space_group_name_H-M   'P 1'
#
loop_
_entity.id
_entity.type
_entity.pdbx_description
1 polymer ?
#
loop_
_entity_poly.entity_id
_entity_poly.type
_entity_poly.pdbx_seq_one_letter_code
_entity_poly.pdbx_strand_id
1 'polypeptide(L)' 'IYDHASGRAFSPLAAVVRDPAMTYETWHGQGFSTFRSKRGPLSMDLTHVVDSVDPVKISRLRIQNSGSGPARLRVYAYA' A
#
# COMPACT_ATOMS: atom_id res chain seq x y z
N ILE A 1 -5.34 3.07 4.70
CA ILE A 1 -6.41 3.27 3.71
C ILE A 1 -7.73 2.89 4.37
N TYR A 2 -8.76 3.73 4.27
CA TYR A 2 -10.10 3.44 4.78
C TYR A 2 -11.05 3.19 3.61
N ASP A 3 -11.76 2.06 3.65
CA ASP A 3 -12.77 1.71 2.65
C ASP A 3 -14.17 2.03 3.16
N HIS A 4 -14.87 2.90 2.43
CA HIS A 4 -16.21 3.34 2.79
C HIS A 4 -17.27 2.26 2.63
N ALA A 5 -17.06 1.25 1.78
CA ALA A 5 -18.03 0.17 1.59
C ALA A 5 -18.02 -0.80 2.77
N SER A 6 -16.82 -1.19 3.25
CA SER A 6 -16.69 -2.12 4.38
C SER A 6 -16.61 -1.44 5.75
N GLY A 7 -16.38 -0.13 5.82
CA GLY A 7 -16.19 0.60 7.06
C GLY A 7 -14.89 0.24 7.80
N ARG A 8 -13.91 -0.34 7.10
CA ARG A 8 -12.68 -0.88 7.69
C ARG A 8 -11.44 -0.22 7.11
N ALA A 9 -10.44 -0.04 7.96
CA ALA A 9 -9.11 0.37 7.56
C ALA A 9 -8.23 -0.85 7.20
N PHE A 10 -7.32 -0.66 6.26
CA PHE A 10 -6.28 -1.61 5.87
C PHE A 10 -5.02 -0.86 5.39
N SER A 11 -3.92 -1.59 5.28
CA SER A 11 -2.62 -1.04 4.89
C SER A 11 -1.88 -2.00 3.95
N PRO A 12 -1.07 -1.48 3.01
CA PRO A 12 -0.12 -2.31 2.26
C PRO A 12 1.02 -2.85 3.14
N LEU A 13 1.22 -2.27 4.32
CA LEU A 13 2.24 -2.64 5.30
C LEU A 13 1.61 -3.39 6.47
N ALA A 14 2.11 -4.59 6.76
CA ALA A 14 1.69 -5.38 7.91
C ALA A 14 1.93 -4.67 9.25
N ALA A 15 2.92 -3.77 9.31
CA ALA A 15 3.29 -3.05 10.53
C ALA A 15 2.36 -1.88 10.91
N VAL A 16 1.42 -1.49 10.04
CA VAL A 16 0.56 -0.30 10.27
C VAL A 16 -0.84 -0.73 10.70
N VAL A 17 -1.52 -1.53 9.87
CA VAL A 17 -2.81 -2.15 10.19
C VAL A 17 -2.77 -3.56 9.64
N ARG A 18 -2.41 -4.52 10.49
CA ARG A 18 -2.25 -5.93 10.08
C ARG A 18 -3.61 -6.58 9.88
N ASP A 19 -3.76 -7.27 8.76
CA ASP A 19 -4.88 -8.17 8.49
C ASP A 19 -4.33 -9.61 8.37
N PRO A 20 -4.67 -10.53 9.29
CA PRO A 20 -4.22 -11.92 9.23
C PRO A 20 -4.64 -12.67 7.97
N ALA A 21 -5.67 -12.21 7.26
CA ALA A 21 -6.15 -12.82 6.02
C ALA A 21 -5.39 -12.33 4.77
N MET A 22 -4.54 -11.31 4.89
CA MET A 22 -3.76 -10.76 3.79
C MET A 22 -2.33 -11.32 3.76
N THR A 23 -1.84 -11.63 2.56
CA THR A 23 -0.41 -11.86 2.34
C THR A 23 0.29 -10.54 2.08
N TYR A 24 1.43 -10.36 2.76
CA TYR A 24 2.31 -9.22 2.60
C TYR A 24 3.64 -9.69 2.02
N GLU A 25 4.01 -9.13 0.88
CA GLU A 25 5.26 -9.41 0.20
C GLU A 25 6.11 -8.14 0.18
N THR A 26 7.42 -8.27 0.43
CA THR A 26 8.35 -7.14 0.32
C THR A 26 9.46 -7.50 -0.65
N TRP A 27 9.68 -6.62 -1.63
CA TRP A 27 10.77 -6.72 -2.58
C TRP A 27 11.79 -5.64 -2.29
N HIS A 28 13.04 -6.06 -2.10
CA HIS A 28 14.18 -5.17 -1.94
C HIS A 28 15.04 -5.21 -3.20
N GLY A 29 15.45 -4.04 -3.65
CA GLY A 29 16.45 -3.88 -4.70
C GLY A 29 17.35 -2.70 -4.36
N GLN A 30 18.39 -2.49 -5.16
CA GLN A 30 19.25 -1.32 -4.93
C GLN A 30 18.44 -0.03 -5.08
N GLY A 31 18.47 0.81 -4.05
CA GLY A 31 17.80 2.11 -4.03
C GLY A 31 16.28 2.06 -3.85
N PHE A 32 15.65 0.89 -3.67
CA PHE A 32 14.20 0.82 -3.46
C PHE A 32 13.72 -0.33 -2.58
N SER A 33 12.52 -0.17 -2.03
CA SER A 33 11.74 -1.27 -1.46
C SER A 33 10.29 -1.14 -1.88
N THR A 34 9.67 -2.23 -2.31
CA THR A 34 8.26 -2.28 -2.67
C THR A 34 7.51 -3.26 -1.77
N PHE A 35 6.44 -2.77 -1.13
CA PHE A 35 5.53 -3.55 -0.29
C PHE A 35 4.25 -3.85 -1.07
N ARG A 36 3.97 -5.13 -1.26
CA ARG A 36 2.88 -5.63 -2.10
C ARG A 36 1.90 -6.39 -1.24
N SER A 37 0.62 -6.12 -1.46
CA SER A 37 -0.45 -6.84 -0.77
C SER A 37 -1.74 -6.79 -1.57
N LYS A 38 -2.67 -7.68 -1.22
CA LYS A 38 -3.99 -7.76 -1.84
C LYS A 38 -5.07 -7.93 -0.79
N ARG A 39 -6.17 -7.18 -0.91
CA ARG A 39 -7.38 -7.31 -0.11
C ARG A 39 -8.58 -7.39 -1.04
N GLY A 40 -9.19 -8.58 -1.15
CA GLY A 40 -10.28 -8.81 -2.10
C GLY A 40 -9.86 -8.40 -3.53
N PRO A 41 -10.62 -7.53 -4.23
CA PRO A 41 -10.28 -7.06 -5.58
C PRO A 41 -9.24 -5.93 -5.62
N LEU A 42 -8.77 -5.44 -4.46
CA LEU A 42 -7.81 -4.34 -4.40
C LEU A 42 -6.40 -4.89 -4.25
N SER A 43 -5.54 -4.65 -5.25
CA SER A 43 -4.10 -4.83 -5.13
C SER A 43 -3.42 -3.49 -4.84
N MET A 44 -2.34 -3.55 -4.05
CA MET A 44 -1.57 -2.38 -3.66
C MET A 44 -0.08 -2.66 -3.77
N ASP A 45 0.64 -1.69 -4.34
CA ASP A 45 2.11 -1.64 -4.32
C ASP A 45 2.51 -0.28 -3.72
N LEU A 46 3.23 -0.30 -2.60
CA LEU A 46 3.85 0.87 -1.99
C LEU A 46 5.36 0.79 -2.22
N THR A 47 5.91 1.66 -3.06
CA THR A 47 7.35 1.74 -3.31
C THR A 47 7.94 2.93 -2.58
N HIS A 48 9.03 2.70 -1.85
CA HIS A 48 9.90 3.73 -1.31
C HIS A 48 11.21 3.76 -2.10
N VAL A 49 11.66 4.97 -2.44
CA VAL A 49 13.01 5.26 -2.93
C VAL A 49 13.58 6.42 -2.13
N VAL A 50 14.91 6.46 -2.01
CA VAL A 50 15.63 7.56 -1.35
C VAL A 50 16.59 8.14 -2.38
N ASP A 51 16.65 9.46 -2.47
CA ASP A 51 17.62 10.12 -3.34
C ASP A 51 19.05 9.87 -2.81
N SER A 52 20.02 9.70 -3.71
CA SER A 52 21.39 9.35 -3.31
C SER A 52 22.21 10.56 -2.87
N VAL A 53 21.74 11.78 -3.13
CA VAL A 53 22.41 13.04 -2.82
C VAL A 53 21.60 13.81 -1.79
N ASP A 54 20.32 14.02 -2.06
CA ASP A 54 19.44 14.79 -1.20
C ASP A 54 18.79 13.92 -0.12
N PRO A 55 18.60 14.41 1.13
CA PRO A 55 17.99 13.65 2.20
C PRO A 55 16.46 13.56 2.06
N VAL A 56 15.98 13.09 0.91
CA VAL A 56 14.56 13.00 0.57
C VAL A 56 14.15 11.55 0.27
N LYS A 57 12.97 11.17 0.78
CA LYS A 57 12.32 9.89 0.52
C LYS A 57 11.08 10.12 -0.32
N ILE A 58 11.00 9.45 -1.47
CA ILE A 58 9.79 9.44 -2.30
C ILE A 58 9.01 8.16 -2.02
N SER A 59 7.72 8.30 -1.76
CA SER A 59 6.79 7.20 -1.52
C SER A 59 5.70 7.21 -2.58
N ARG A 60 5.56 6.11 -3.32
CA ARG A 60 4.52 5.96 -4.35
C ARG A 60 3.60 4.79 -3.99
N LEU A 61 2.34 5.11 -3.70
CA LEU A 61 1.29 4.12 -3.52
C LEU A 61 0.49 3.97 -4.83
N ARG A 62 0.48 2.76 -5.39
CA ARG A 62 -0.43 2.36 -6.46
C ARG A 62 -1.53 1.48 -5.87
N ILE A 63 -2.78 1.79 -6.18
CA ILE A 63 -3.94 0.96 -5.84
C ILE A 63 -4.64 0.60 -7.16
N GLN A 64 -4.92 -0.68 -7.37
CA GLN A 64 -5.68 -1.15 -8.52
C GLN A 64 -6.91 -1.91 -8.05
N ASN A 65 -8.07 -1.53 -8.59
CA ASN A 65 -9.34 -2.20 -8.36
C ASN A 65 -9.66 -3.10 -9.55
N SER A 66 -9.59 -4.42 -9.36
CA SER A 66 -9.99 -5.42 -10.36
C SER A 66 -11.43 -5.91 -10.16
N GLY A 67 -12.21 -5.26 -9.30
CA GLY A 67 -13.60 -5.59 -9.03
C GLY A 67 -14.53 -4.97 -10.07
N SER A 68 -15.77 -5.46 -10.10
CA SER A 68 -16.80 -4.97 -11.04
C SER A 68 -17.40 -3.62 -10.66
N GLY A 69 -17.21 -3.15 -9.42
CA GLY A 69 -17.78 -1.90 -8.91
C GLY A 69 -16.70 -0.89 -8.50
N PRO A 70 -17.05 0.41 -8.43
CA PRO A 70 -16.13 1.45 -7.98
C PRO A 70 -15.76 1.25 -6.50
N ALA A 71 -14.50 1.54 -6.15
CA ALA A 71 -14.02 1.54 -4.77
C ALA A 71 -13.94 2.98 -4.26
N ARG A 72 -14.65 3.28 -3.16
CA ARG A 72 -14.60 4.59 -2.51
C ARG A 72 -13.64 4.53 -1.32
N LEU A 73 -12.43 5.01 -1.54
CA LEU A 73 -11.34 4.93 -0.58
C LEU A 73 -10.97 6.31 -0.05
N ARG A 74 -10.63 6.39 1.23
CA ARG A 74 -9.92 7.53 1.83
C ARG A 74 -8.49 7.11 2.15
N VAL A 75 -7.54 7.87 1.62
CA VAL A 75 -6.10 7.57 1.75
C VAL A 75 -5.48 8.49 2.79
N TYR A 76 -4.70 7.90 3.68
CA TYR A 76 -3.93 8.59 4.71
C TYR A 76 -2.47 8.23 4.50
N ALA A 77 -1.60 9.25 4.41
CA ALA A 77 -0.17 9.05 4.44
C ALA A 77 0.29 9.07 5.90
N TYR A 78 0.79 7.95 6.39
CA TYR A 78 1.44 7.83 7.70
C TYR A 78 2.94 7.67 7.43
N ALA A 79 3.73 8.66 7.85
CA ALA A 79 5.13 8.82 7.46
C ALA A 79 6.05 8.97 8.69
#